data_AF-A0A5C4PWJ7-F1
#
_entry.id   AF-A0A5C4PWJ7-F1
#
_cell.length_a   1.000
_cell.length_b   1.000
_cell.length_c   1.000
_cell.angle_alpha   90.00
_cell.angle_beta   90.00
_cell.angle_gamma   90.00
#
_symmetry.space_group_name_H-M   'P 1'
#
loop_
_entity.id
_entity.type
_entity.pdbx_description
1 polymer ?
#
loop_
_entity_poly.entity_id
_entity_poly.type
_entity_poly.pdbx_seq_one_letter_code
_entity_poly.pdbx_strand_id
1 'polypeptide(L)'
;NAANSTANTNKTNITALQAADALNVKYNAAKDTVALTGTGGTKITNLKDGTVSATSTEAVNGKQLFGVQTIANTAKTTADGARTAATAAQTTATAAQNTANTANSTANTNKTNITALQAADALNVKYNTAKDTVALAGTGGSKITNLKDGAVSTTSTDAVSGKQLYAVKAIADKNSGEITKLTTTINNINNGGVGLVQD
;
A
#
# COMPACT_ATOMS: atom_id res chain seq x y z
N ASN A 1 -17.37 -86.00 71.76
CA ASN A 1 -17.79 -86.75 70.56
C ASN A 1 -17.24 -86.03 69.33
N ALA A 2 -16.62 -86.77 68.40
CA ALA A 2 -16.06 -86.29 67.13
C ALA A 2 -16.99 -85.37 66.32
N ALA A 3 -18.32 -85.50 66.45
CA ALA A 3 -19.30 -84.60 65.86
C ALA A 3 -19.09 -83.13 66.29
N ASN A 4 -18.78 -82.87 67.56
CA ASN A 4 -18.56 -81.52 68.07
C ASN A 4 -17.27 -80.90 67.53
N SER A 5 -16.22 -81.72 67.39
CA SER A 5 -14.96 -81.28 66.76
C SER A 5 -15.17 -80.93 65.28
N THR A 6 -15.93 -81.75 64.57
CA THR A 6 -16.25 -81.53 63.15
C THR A 6 -17.09 -80.26 62.96
N ALA A 7 -18.08 -80.04 63.81
CA ALA A 7 -18.90 -78.82 63.79
C ALA A 7 -18.06 -77.55 64.00
N ASN A 8 -17.12 -77.58 64.94
CA ASN A 8 -16.21 -76.46 65.19
C ASN A 8 -15.28 -76.19 64.00
N THR A 9 -14.70 -77.24 63.40
CA THR A 9 -13.89 -77.10 62.18
C THR A 9 -14.70 -76.51 61.02
N ASN A 10 -15.93 -77.00 60.81
CA ASN A 10 -16.82 -76.46 59.77
C ASN A 10 -17.15 -74.99 60.02
N LYS A 11 -17.41 -74.61 61.27
CA LYS A 11 -17.68 -73.21 61.63
C LYS A 11 -16.50 -72.29 61.28
N THR A 12 -15.28 -72.71 61.60
CA THR A 12 -14.05 -71.97 61.26
C THR A 12 -13.89 -71.84 59.74
N ASN A 13 -14.06 -72.94 59.01
CA ASN A 13 -13.94 -72.94 57.56
C ASN A 13 -14.98 -72.02 56.89
N ILE A 14 -16.24 -72.03 57.36
CA ILE A 14 -17.30 -71.14 56.87
C ILE A 14 -16.94 -69.67 57.10
N THR A 15 -16.44 -69.32 58.28
CA THR A 15 -16.03 -67.94 58.58
C THR A 15 -14.86 -67.49 57.72
N ALA A 16 -13.86 -68.37 57.47
CA ALA A 16 -12.75 -68.06 56.57
C ALA A 16 -13.24 -67.83 55.13
N LEU A 17 -14.18 -68.65 54.65
CA LEU A 17 -14.80 -68.49 53.33
C LEU A 17 -15.60 -67.19 53.22
N GLN A 18 -16.35 -66.81 54.24
CA GLN A 18 -17.09 -65.54 54.26
C GLN A 18 -16.14 -64.32 54.20
N ALA A 19 -15.00 -64.38 54.90
CA ALA A 19 -14.00 -63.32 54.86
C ALA A 19 -13.31 -63.23 53.49
N ALA A 20 -12.97 -64.36 52.86
CA ALA A 20 -12.41 -64.39 51.52
C ALA A 20 -13.43 -63.91 50.47
N ASP A 21 -14.69 -64.32 50.59
CA ASP A 21 -15.78 -63.87 49.72
C ASP A 21 -16.01 -62.35 49.79
N ALA A 22 -15.75 -61.72 50.93
CA ALA A 22 -15.82 -60.27 51.08
C ALA A 22 -14.74 -59.51 50.28
N LEU A 23 -13.64 -60.17 49.91
CA LEU A 23 -12.54 -59.58 49.12
C LEU A 23 -12.60 -59.93 47.63
N ASN A 24 -13.50 -60.85 47.25
CA ASN A 24 -13.66 -61.26 45.85
C ASN A 24 -14.39 -60.20 45.03
N VAL A 25 -14.04 -60.12 43.74
CA VAL A 25 -14.77 -59.34 42.75
C VAL A 25 -16.07 -60.08 42.38
N LYS A 26 -17.20 -59.38 42.42
CA LYS A 26 -18.53 -59.96 42.21
C LYS A 26 -19.24 -59.28 41.03
N TYR A 27 -20.01 -60.08 40.31
CA TYR A 27 -20.98 -59.57 39.34
C TYR A 27 -22.19 -58.98 40.08
N ASN A 28 -22.90 -58.08 39.40
CA ASN A 28 -24.27 -57.75 39.80
C ASN A 28 -25.24 -58.92 39.53
N ALA A 29 -26.49 -58.81 39.98
CA ALA A 29 -27.50 -59.86 39.82
C ALA A 29 -27.76 -60.25 38.35
N ALA A 30 -27.65 -59.29 37.42
CA ALA A 30 -27.85 -59.49 35.99
C ALA A 30 -26.62 -60.03 35.24
N LYS A 31 -25.44 -60.03 35.86
CA LYS A 31 -24.14 -60.42 35.30
C LYS A 31 -23.66 -59.60 34.09
N ASP A 32 -24.18 -58.40 33.92
CA ASP A 32 -23.76 -57.47 32.88
C ASP A 32 -22.70 -56.47 33.38
N THR A 33 -22.49 -56.38 34.70
CA THR A 33 -21.52 -55.46 35.29
C THR A 33 -20.73 -56.09 36.43
N VAL A 34 -19.51 -55.60 36.60
CA VAL A 34 -18.62 -55.88 37.72
C VAL A 34 -18.34 -54.56 38.44
N ALA A 35 -18.53 -54.52 39.76
CA ALA A 35 -18.28 -53.32 40.56
C ALA A 35 -17.01 -53.48 41.41
N LEU A 36 -16.13 -52.50 41.35
CA LEU A 36 -14.94 -52.40 42.20
C LEU A 36 -15.23 -51.40 43.33
N THR A 37 -15.35 -51.89 44.56
CA THR A 37 -15.92 -51.14 45.70
C THR A 37 -14.88 -50.54 46.64
N GLY A 38 -13.60 -50.50 46.23
CA GLY A 38 -12.56 -49.83 47.01
C GLY A 38 -12.86 -48.33 47.16
N THR A 39 -12.67 -47.79 48.36
CA THR A 39 -12.83 -46.35 48.64
C THR A 39 -11.87 -45.53 47.77
N GLY A 40 -12.39 -44.67 46.89
CA GLY A 40 -11.59 -43.91 45.92
C GLY A 40 -11.31 -44.64 44.60
N GLY A 41 -11.89 -45.83 44.40
CA GLY A 41 -11.72 -46.67 43.23
C GLY A 41 -10.62 -47.73 43.40
N THR A 42 -10.51 -48.63 42.44
CA THR A 42 -9.50 -49.71 42.42
C THR A 42 -8.70 -49.64 41.13
N LYS A 43 -7.38 -49.62 41.22
CA LYS A 43 -6.49 -49.64 40.06
C LYS A 43 -6.41 -51.08 39.52
N ILE A 44 -6.73 -51.25 38.23
CA ILE A 44 -6.45 -52.49 37.50
C ILE A 44 -5.09 -52.33 36.81
N THR A 45 -4.14 -53.21 37.10
CA THR A 45 -2.78 -53.19 36.53
C THR A 45 -2.47 -54.48 35.79
N ASN A 46 -1.31 -54.53 35.13
CA ASN A 46 -0.86 -55.68 34.35
C ASN A 46 -1.82 -56.09 33.23
N LEU A 47 -2.54 -55.11 32.68
CA LEU A 47 -3.43 -55.32 31.54
C LEU A 47 -2.59 -55.39 30.26
N LYS A 48 -2.66 -56.52 29.57
CA LYS A 48 -2.13 -56.65 28.21
C LYS A 48 -2.83 -55.62 27.30
N ASP A 49 -2.11 -55.09 26.31
CA ASP A 49 -2.70 -54.17 25.33
C ASP A 49 -3.96 -54.81 24.72
N GLY A 50 -5.09 -54.10 24.86
CA GLY A 50 -6.35 -54.56 24.30
C GLY A 50 -6.38 -54.33 22.78
N THR A 51 -7.05 -55.19 22.04
CA THR A 51 -7.28 -54.97 20.62
C THR A 51 -8.09 -53.67 20.42
N VAL A 52 -7.59 -52.71 19.62
CA VAL A 52 -8.32 -51.48 19.28
C VAL A 52 -8.96 -51.66 17.91
N SER A 53 -10.25 -52.00 17.90
CA SER A 53 -11.06 -52.17 16.69
C SER A 53 -12.51 -51.77 16.97
N ALA A 54 -13.30 -51.58 15.91
CA ALA A 54 -14.70 -51.15 16.01
C ALA A 54 -15.60 -52.15 16.77
N THR A 55 -15.19 -53.41 16.91
CA THR A 55 -15.96 -54.47 17.57
C THR A 55 -15.31 -54.99 18.85
N SER A 56 -14.22 -54.37 19.31
CA SER A 56 -13.50 -54.85 20.49
C SER A 56 -14.30 -54.63 21.77
N THR A 57 -14.26 -55.62 22.65
CA THR A 57 -14.78 -55.55 24.02
C THR A 57 -13.65 -55.62 25.05
N GLU A 58 -12.39 -55.52 24.60
CA GLU A 58 -11.22 -55.59 25.45
C GLU A 58 -10.98 -54.24 26.15
N ALA A 59 -10.51 -54.28 27.39
CA ALA A 59 -10.09 -53.08 28.09
C ALA A 59 -8.76 -52.57 27.51
N VAL A 60 -8.62 -51.24 27.39
CA VAL A 60 -7.37 -50.59 26.98
C VAL A 60 -6.56 -50.14 28.19
N ASN A 61 -5.24 -50.16 28.07
CA ASN A 61 -4.35 -49.71 29.14
C ASN A 61 -3.81 -48.29 28.92
N GLY A 62 -3.07 -47.77 29.92
CA GLY A 62 -2.50 -46.42 29.86
C GLY A 62 -1.49 -46.20 28.73
N LYS A 63 -0.77 -47.24 28.29
CA LYS A 63 0.17 -47.14 27.14
C LYS A 63 -0.58 -46.79 25.86
N GLN A 64 -1.73 -47.41 25.64
CA GLN A 64 -2.56 -47.18 24.45
C GLN A 64 -3.18 -45.78 24.47
N LEU A 65 -3.77 -45.37 25.60
CA LEU A 65 -4.32 -44.02 25.75
C LEU A 65 -3.24 -42.93 25.63
N PHE A 66 -2.04 -43.18 26.17
CA PHE A 66 -0.91 -42.27 26.03
C PHE A 66 -0.50 -42.10 24.56
N GLY A 67 -0.50 -43.16 23.75
CA GLY A 67 -0.26 -43.07 22.31
C GLY A 67 -1.24 -42.13 21.60
N VAL A 68 -2.54 -42.22 21.94
CA VAL A 68 -3.56 -41.29 21.43
C VAL A 68 -3.28 -39.85 21.88
N GLN A 69 -2.93 -39.65 23.16
CA GLN A 69 -2.59 -38.34 23.70
C GLN A 69 -1.39 -37.71 22.99
N THR A 70 -0.37 -38.51 22.65
CA THR A 70 0.79 -38.04 21.87
C THR A 70 0.36 -37.56 20.49
N ILE A 71 -0.44 -38.34 19.76
CA ILE A 71 -0.95 -37.97 18.44
C ILE A 71 -1.76 -36.66 18.50
N ALA A 72 -2.66 -36.55 19.48
CA ALA A 72 -3.47 -35.34 19.69
C ALA A 72 -2.60 -34.11 19.96
N ASN A 73 -1.55 -34.24 20.77
CA ASN A 73 -0.62 -33.15 21.05
C ASN A 73 0.17 -32.74 19.80
N THR A 74 0.66 -33.71 19.02
CA THR A 74 1.34 -33.43 17.75
C THR A 74 0.42 -32.71 16.75
N ALA A 75 -0.83 -33.13 16.64
CA ALA A 75 -1.82 -32.47 15.79
C ALA A 75 -2.06 -31.01 16.24
N LYS A 76 -2.18 -30.78 17.56
CA LYS A 76 -2.31 -29.43 18.13
C LYS A 76 -1.11 -28.56 17.79
N THR A 77 0.11 -29.03 18.01
CA THR A 77 1.34 -28.30 17.69
C THR A 77 1.41 -27.95 16.20
N THR A 78 1.02 -28.89 15.34
CA THR A 78 0.97 -28.68 13.88
C THR A 78 -0.03 -27.58 13.51
N ALA A 79 -1.23 -27.60 14.10
CA ALA A 79 -2.25 -26.57 13.87
C ALA A 79 -1.80 -25.19 14.37
N ASP A 80 -1.15 -25.11 15.54
CA ASP A 80 -0.60 -23.86 16.07
C ASP A 80 0.51 -23.29 15.17
N GLY A 81 1.36 -24.16 14.61
CA GLY A 81 2.37 -23.77 13.62
C GLY A 81 1.75 -23.22 12.33
N ALA A 82 0.74 -23.92 11.79
CA ALA A 82 0.02 -23.47 10.59
C ALA A 82 -0.67 -22.11 10.80
N ARG A 83 -1.32 -21.91 11.96
CA ARG A 83 -1.92 -20.62 12.34
C ARG A 83 -0.87 -19.50 12.37
N THR A 84 0.29 -19.76 12.97
CA THR A 84 1.38 -18.78 13.06
C THR A 84 1.91 -18.40 11.67
N ALA A 85 2.12 -19.39 10.80
CA ALA A 85 2.53 -19.15 9.42
C ALA A 85 1.49 -18.34 8.63
N ALA A 86 0.20 -18.65 8.80
CA ALA A 86 -0.89 -17.91 8.16
C ALA A 86 -0.95 -16.44 8.64
N THR A 87 -0.79 -16.20 9.94
CA THR A 87 -0.71 -14.83 10.48
C THR A 87 0.49 -14.06 9.91
N ALA A 88 1.67 -14.69 9.83
CA ALA A 88 2.84 -14.06 9.24
C ALA A 88 2.63 -13.71 7.75
N ALA A 89 2.07 -14.64 6.98
CA ALA A 89 1.74 -14.41 5.57
C ALA A 89 0.74 -13.24 5.40
N GLN A 90 -0.28 -13.15 6.26
CA GLN A 90 -1.23 -12.04 6.26
C GLN A 90 -0.54 -10.69 6.55
N THR A 91 0.38 -10.65 7.53
CA THR A 91 1.14 -9.43 7.83
C THR A 91 1.99 -8.99 6.63
N THR A 92 2.69 -9.92 5.97
CA THR A 92 3.47 -9.62 4.76
C THR A 92 2.58 -9.11 3.62
N ALA A 93 1.42 -9.74 3.39
CA ALA A 93 0.48 -9.30 2.36
C ALA A 93 -0.04 -7.89 2.62
N THR A 94 -0.41 -7.56 3.86
CA THR A 94 -0.85 -6.21 4.25
C THR A 94 0.26 -5.17 4.03
N ALA A 95 1.51 -5.50 4.37
CA ALA A 95 2.64 -4.61 4.13
C ALA A 95 2.84 -4.33 2.63
N ALA A 96 2.81 -5.38 1.80
CA ALA A 96 2.92 -5.24 0.35
C ALA A 96 1.79 -4.37 -0.25
N GLN A 97 0.55 -4.54 0.23
CA GLN A 97 -0.58 -3.72 -0.19
C GLN A 97 -0.39 -2.24 0.16
N ASN A 98 0.14 -1.93 1.35
CA ASN A 98 0.42 -0.55 1.76
C ASN A 98 1.51 0.10 0.91
N THR A 99 2.57 -0.65 0.58
CA THR A 99 3.61 -0.19 -0.36
C THR A 99 3.04 0.09 -1.74
N ALA A 100 2.19 -0.79 -2.27
CA ALA A 100 1.54 -0.60 -3.57
C ALA A 100 0.62 0.65 -3.57
N ASN A 101 -0.16 0.86 -2.51
CA ASN A 101 -1.02 2.03 -2.37
C ASN A 101 -0.22 3.35 -2.33
N THR A 102 0.93 3.32 -1.65
CA THR A 102 1.84 4.49 -1.59
C THR A 102 2.41 4.79 -2.96
N ALA A 103 2.93 3.79 -3.67
CA ALA A 103 3.47 3.95 -5.02
C ALA A 103 2.41 4.51 -5.99
N ASN A 104 1.17 4.02 -5.91
CA ASN A 104 0.07 4.50 -6.74
C ASN A 104 -0.28 5.97 -6.44
N SER A 105 -0.31 6.36 -5.17
CA SER A 105 -0.53 7.76 -4.77
C SER A 105 0.58 8.67 -5.31
N THR A 106 1.86 8.27 -5.19
CA THR A 106 2.98 9.02 -5.76
C THR A 106 2.87 9.15 -7.29
N ALA A 107 2.51 8.07 -7.98
CA ALA A 107 2.33 8.09 -9.44
C ALA A 107 1.22 9.07 -9.87
N ASN A 108 0.11 9.11 -9.14
CA ASN A 108 -0.98 10.05 -9.40
C ASN A 108 -0.55 11.51 -9.18
N THR A 109 0.17 11.79 -8.10
CA THR A 109 0.74 13.12 -7.86
C THR A 109 1.69 13.53 -8.98
N ASN A 110 2.59 12.63 -9.40
CA ASN A 110 3.51 12.89 -10.50
C ASN A 110 2.77 13.17 -11.81
N LYS A 111 1.70 12.43 -12.11
CA LYS A 111 0.85 12.67 -13.28
C LYS A 111 0.24 14.07 -13.28
N THR A 112 -0.28 14.51 -12.13
CA THR A 112 -0.81 15.87 -11.94
C THR A 112 0.27 16.92 -12.15
N ASN A 113 1.43 16.75 -11.52
CA ASN A 113 2.56 17.68 -11.64
C ASN A 113 3.06 17.78 -13.08
N ILE A 114 3.20 16.66 -13.79
CA ILE A 114 3.60 16.64 -15.21
C ILE A 114 2.59 17.39 -16.06
N THR A 115 1.29 17.18 -15.83
CA THR A 115 0.23 17.88 -16.57
C THR A 115 0.32 19.39 -16.34
N ALA A 116 0.52 19.82 -15.09
CA ALA A 116 0.69 21.23 -14.75
C ALA A 116 1.95 21.84 -15.39
N LEU A 117 3.07 21.11 -15.39
CA LEU A 117 4.32 21.54 -16.04
C LEU A 117 4.16 21.64 -17.56
N GLN A 118 3.45 20.72 -18.20
CA GLN A 118 3.17 20.77 -19.63
C GLN A 118 2.29 21.98 -19.99
N ALA A 119 1.28 22.27 -19.17
CA ALA A 119 0.44 23.46 -19.35
C ALA A 119 1.25 24.75 -19.19
N ALA A 120 2.15 24.82 -18.20
CA ALA A 120 3.03 25.97 -18.01
C ALA A 120 4.04 26.11 -19.16
N ASP A 121 4.65 25.01 -19.61
CA ASP A 121 5.60 24.99 -20.72
C ASP A 121 4.96 25.44 -22.05
N ALA A 122 3.68 25.13 -22.27
CA ALA A 122 2.94 25.58 -23.44
C ALA A 122 2.77 27.11 -23.50
N LEU A 123 2.80 27.79 -22.36
CA LEU A 123 2.67 29.25 -22.26
C LEU A 123 4.03 29.98 -22.19
N ASN A 124 5.13 29.26 -21.99
CA ASN A 124 6.46 29.84 -21.92
C ASN A 124 6.97 30.28 -23.30
N VAL A 125 7.76 31.35 -23.31
CA VAL A 125 8.51 31.79 -24.49
C VAL A 125 9.70 30.84 -24.69
N LYS A 126 9.90 30.39 -25.92
CA LYS A 126 10.92 29.40 -26.27
C LYS A 126 11.94 29.96 -27.25
N TYR A 127 13.17 29.52 -27.10
CA TYR A 127 14.21 29.70 -28.10
C TYR A 127 13.99 28.72 -29.27
N ASN A 128 14.49 29.08 -30.45
CA ASN A 128 14.74 28.09 -31.48
C ASN A 128 15.91 27.16 -31.09
N THR A 129 16.17 26.15 -31.90
CA THR A 129 17.24 25.16 -31.64
C THR A 129 18.62 25.79 -31.52
N ALA A 130 18.93 26.80 -32.33
CA ALA A 130 20.23 27.50 -32.31
C ALA A 130 20.37 28.49 -31.15
N LYS A 131 19.28 28.81 -30.44
CA LYS A 131 19.20 29.81 -29.37
C LYS A 131 19.56 31.23 -29.80
N ASP A 132 19.50 31.52 -31.08
CA ASP A 132 19.75 32.86 -31.64
C ASP A 132 18.44 33.63 -31.92
N THR A 133 17.28 32.95 -31.86
CA THR A 133 15.98 33.59 -32.02
C THR A 133 14.99 33.16 -30.94
N VAL A 134 14.12 34.11 -30.59
CA VAL A 134 12.97 33.91 -29.71
C VAL A 134 11.70 34.14 -30.54
N ALA A 135 10.81 33.15 -30.56
CA ALA A 135 9.53 33.24 -31.25
C ALA A 135 8.37 33.38 -30.25
N LEU A 136 7.49 34.35 -30.48
CA LEU A 136 6.28 34.57 -29.68
C LEU A 136 5.09 33.84 -30.33
N ALA A 137 4.38 33.00 -29.56
CA ALA A 137 3.47 31.97 -30.07
C ALA A 137 2.00 32.43 -30.31
N GLY A 138 1.77 33.65 -30.79
CA GLY A 138 0.43 34.15 -31.14
C GLY A 138 0.12 34.06 -32.64
N THR A 139 -1.13 33.76 -33.02
CA THR A 139 -1.55 33.63 -34.45
C THR A 139 -1.44 34.91 -35.28
N GLY A 140 -1.11 36.05 -34.67
CA GLY A 140 -0.72 37.29 -35.34
C GLY A 140 0.50 37.96 -34.68
N GLY A 141 1.33 37.16 -33.99
CA GLY A 141 2.36 37.65 -33.09
C GLY A 141 1.82 38.08 -31.72
N SER A 142 2.71 38.57 -30.85
CA SER A 142 2.36 39.10 -29.52
C SER A 142 3.03 40.46 -29.31
N LYS A 143 2.35 41.36 -28.59
CA LYS A 143 2.94 42.65 -28.22
C LYS A 143 3.94 42.44 -27.07
N ILE A 144 5.12 43.04 -27.19
CA ILE A 144 6.03 43.25 -26.06
C ILE A 144 5.78 44.67 -25.57
N THR A 145 5.30 44.80 -24.32
CA THR A 145 4.94 46.09 -23.72
C THR A 145 5.69 46.29 -22.41
N ASN A 146 5.51 47.45 -21.78
CA ASN A 146 6.24 47.85 -20.57
C ASN A 146 7.77 47.84 -20.76
N LEU A 147 8.20 48.16 -21.98
CA LEU A 147 9.61 48.25 -22.33
C LEU A 147 10.15 49.60 -21.87
N LYS A 148 11.21 49.57 -21.07
CA LYS A 148 11.99 50.78 -20.76
C LYS A 148 12.71 51.24 -22.03
N ASP A 149 12.78 52.55 -22.27
CA ASP A 149 13.50 53.11 -23.42
C ASP A 149 14.93 52.54 -23.49
N GLY A 150 15.27 51.91 -24.61
CA GLY A 150 16.57 51.29 -24.84
C GLY A 150 17.64 52.32 -25.13
N ALA A 151 18.90 52.01 -24.85
CA ALA A 151 20.00 52.89 -25.24
C ALA A 151 20.08 52.99 -26.78
N VAL A 152 20.27 54.21 -27.31
CA VAL A 152 20.46 54.44 -28.75
C VAL A 152 21.92 54.81 -28.98
N SER A 153 22.73 53.81 -29.35
CA SER A 153 24.16 53.93 -29.63
C SER A 153 24.61 52.87 -30.65
N THR A 154 25.83 52.98 -31.17
CA THR A 154 26.39 52.06 -32.18
C THR A 154 26.64 50.63 -31.67
N THR A 155 26.58 50.42 -30.36
CA THR A 155 26.88 49.13 -29.71
C THR A 155 25.69 48.57 -28.94
N SER A 156 24.53 49.23 -28.99
CA SER A 156 23.35 48.83 -28.21
C SER A 156 22.72 47.54 -28.76
N THR A 157 22.31 46.66 -27.85
CA THR A 157 21.49 45.47 -28.13
C THR A 157 20.09 45.58 -27.51
N ASP A 158 19.71 46.76 -27.06
CA ASP A 158 18.42 46.99 -26.42
C ASP A 158 17.31 47.09 -27.48
N ALA A 159 16.14 46.55 -27.14
CA ALA A 159 14.94 46.82 -27.92
C ALA A 159 14.53 48.30 -27.77
N VAL A 160 14.08 48.92 -28.87
CA VAL A 160 13.57 50.30 -28.86
C VAL A 160 12.09 50.33 -28.53
N SER A 161 11.68 51.28 -27.66
CA SER A 161 10.27 51.44 -27.32
C SER A 161 9.49 52.18 -28.41
N GLY A 162 8.16 52.06 -28.40
CA GLY A 162 7.30 52.83 -29.29
C GLY A 162 7.44 54.35 -29.11
N LYS A 163 7.77 54.82 -27.90
CA LYS A 163 8.03 56.24 -27.61
C LYS A 163 9.25 56.76 -28.37
N GLN A 164 10.33 55.97 -28.41
CA GLN A 164 11.56 56.34 -29.12
C GLN A 164 11.32 56.39 -30.64
N LEU A 165 10.65 55.38 -31.20
CA LEU A 165 10.31 55.37 -32.63
C LEU A 165 9.37 56.52 -33.00
N TYR A 166 8.42 56.86 -32.12
CA TYR A 166 7.52 58.00 -32.33
C TYR A 166 8.28 59.33 -32.37
N ALA A 167 9.30 59.53 -31.52
CA ALA A 167 10.13 60.73 -31.55
C ALA A 167 10.87 60.88 -32.90
N VAL A 168 11.37 59.77 -33.46
CA VAL A 168 11.98 59.76 -34.80
C VAL A 168 10.95 60.11 -35.88
N LYS A 169 9.75 59.53 -35.82
CA LYS A 169 8.66 59.86 -36.75
C LYS A 169 8.32 61.35 -36.73
N ALA A 170 8.25 61.96 -35.54
CA ALA A 170 7.95 63.38 -35.40
C ALA A 170 9.00 64.27 -36.08
N ILE A 171 10.29 63.90 -35.99
CA ILE A 171 11.37 64.60 -36.70
C ILE A 171 11.23 64.41 -38.22
N ALA A 172 10.93 63.20 -38.69
CA ALA A 172 10.76 62.91 -40.11
C ALA A 172 9.58 63.67 -40.72
N ASP A 173 8.43 63.71 -40.04
CA ASP A 173 7.25 64.47 -40.46
C ASP A 173 7.57 65.97 -40.56
N LYS A 174 8.31 66.52 -39.58
CA LYS A 174 8.77 67.92 -39.60
C LYS A 174 9.65 68.20 -40.83
N ASN A 175 10.64 67.36 -41.09
CA ASN A 175 11.52 67.51 -42.23
C ASN A 175 10.74 67.45 -43.56
N SER A 176 9.78 66.54 -43.69
CA SER A 176 8.90 66.44 -44.87
C SER A 176 8.11 67.74 -45.11
N GLY A 177 7.57 68.32 -44.02
CA GLY A 177 6.91 69.62 -44.07
C GLY A 177 7.84 70.75 -44.53
N GLU A 178 9.06 70.82 -44.00
CA GLU A 178 10.03 71.84 -44.42
C GLU A 178 10.48 71.66 -45.88
N ILE A 179 10.69 70.42 -46.34
CA ILE A 179 11.01 70.13 -47.75
C ILE A 179 9.88 70.58 -48.69
N THR A 180 8.63 70.36 -48.29
CA THR A 180 7.46 70.80 -49.06
C THR A 180 7.45 72.33 -49.18
N LYS A 181 7.71 73.05 -48.08
CA LYS A 181 7.83 74.52 -48.10
C LYS A 181 8.95 74.98 -49.02
N LEU A 182 10.14 74.37 -48.94
CA LEU A 182 11.26 74.67 -49.83
C LEU A 182 10.88 74.45 -51.30
N THR A 183 10.20 73.35 -51.60
CA THR A 183 9.73 73.02 -52.96
C THR A 183 8.78 74.08 -53.48
N THR A 184 7.79 74.48 -52.67
CA THR A 184 6.85 75.55 -53.02
C THR A 184 7.59 76.87 -53.26
N THR A 185 8.56 77.23 -52.41
CA THR A 185 9.38 78.43 -52.59
C THR A 185 10.16 78.38 -53.91
N ILE A 186 10.82 77.26 -54.23
CA ILE A 186 11.55 77.08 -55.49
C ILE A 186 10.62 77.21 -56.70
N ASN A 187 9.45 76.57 -56.66
CA ASN A 187 8.47 76.67 -57.75
C ASN A 187 7.98 78.12 -57.94
N ASN A 188 7.73 78.84 -56.85
CA ASN A 188 7.36 80.26 -56.93
C ASN A 188 8.48 81.11 -57.54
N ILE A 189 9.75 80.81 -57.24
CA ILE A 189 10.90 81.47 -57.87
C ILE A 189 10.94 81.17 -59.39
N ASN A 190 10.86 79.90 -59.78
CA ASN A 190 10.92 79.49 -61.19
C ASN A 190 9.77 80.06 -62.03
N ASN A 191 8.61 80.30 -61.41
CA ASN A 191 7.42 80.82 -62.09
C ASN A 191 7.23 82.35 -61.90
N GLY A 192 8.25 83.08 -61.43
CA GLY A 192 8.19 84.55 -61.30
C GLY A 192 7.30 85.08 -60.16
N GLY A 193 6.83 84.21 -59.26
CA GLY A 193 5.94 84.56 -58.14
C GLY A 193 6.61 85.26 -56.95
N VAL A 194 7.94 85.44 -56.96
CA VAL A 194 8.70 86.14 -55.89
C VAL A 194 9.79 87.04 -56.49
N GLY A 195 9.53 88.37 -56.52
CA GLY A 195 10.46 89.41 -56.97
C GLY A 195 9.78 90.64 -57.59
N LEU A 196 10.44 91.81 -57.60
CA LEU A 196 9.92 93.14 -58.01
C LEU A 196 9.66 93.31 -59.52
N VAL A 197 9.81 92.27 -60.33
CA VAL A 197 9.47 92.30 -61.76
C VAL A 197 8.34 91.30 -61.97
N GLN A 198 7.14 91.70 -61.56
CA GLN A 198 5.90 91.11 -62.08
C GLN A 198 5.56 91.92 -63.33
N ASP A 199 5.97 91.43 -64.49
CA ASP A 199 5.46 91.92 -65.77
C ASP A 199 4.04 91.35 -66.04
#